data_AF-A0A8B2HQP9-F1
#
_entry.id   AF-A0A8B2HQP9-F1
#
_cell.length_a   1.000
_cell.length_b   1.000
_cell.length_c   1.000
_cell.angle_alpha   90.00
_cell.angle_beta   90.00
_cell.angle_gamma   90.00
#
_symmetry.space_group_name_H-M   'P 1'
#
loop_
_entity.id
_entity.type
_entity.pdbx_description
1 polymer ?
#
loop_
_entity_poly.entity_id
_entity_poly.type
_entity_poly.pdbx_seq_one_letter_code
_entity_poly.pdbx_strand_id
1 'polypeptide(L)'
;MITDTIYEHLKDIQSQKVKPLISKATLIEPSETLSSVIGKLTKNNAYDAFYLNGKTTLSTNVRTLLNAKSITTMKVDPFLYPIPFVTPNNSIQKAANIIAHYRIREVPVVQKNKIVGVVTAKKILKLLSKKDNKWIKANLIYTQNPIIVSSDESLSSARKIMTSKKLDHLPVMNKGQVKQVLTSSHLLDSIIPQEKQGRKSMGSRTIHKLESRIGNIGSTRIPQCTPNDDLNKIIKLMQKTDTTCCLVNLWDNLQGIITLRDILGLLASKIETPIPLYIVGLPEDQKNVSLISKKFMNTLKRLQKVYSEIQEARVSIKQQRTGGKKEGKYEVSIMIITPHHAPMIYNSVGFDLSEVLEELSQKLLKTLSKRAKQRSKTSIRKIGLPEF
;
A
#
# COMPACT_ATOMS: atom_id res chain seq x y z
N MET A 1 -2.17 24.52 7.51
CA MET A 1 -1.55 24.05 6.25
C MET A 1 -2.66 23.59 5.30
N ILE A 2 -2.47 23.62 3.98
CA ILE A 2 -3.51 23.21 3.00
C ILE A 2 -4.10 21.82 3.28
N THR A 3 -3.30 20.94 3.89
CA THR A 3 -3.71 19.61 4.37
C THR A 3 -4.78 19.65 5.46
N ASP A 4 -4.71 20.60 6.40
CA ASP A 4 -5.68 20.73 7.49
C ASP A 4 -7.02 21.22 6.95
N THR A 5 -6.97 22.11 5.94
CA THR A 5 -8.15 22.57 5.20
C THR A 5 -8.82 21.42 4.45
N ILE A 6 -8.04 20.56 3.78
CA ILE A 6 -8.59 19.37 3.08
C ILE A 6 -9.19 18.40 4.10
N TYR A 7 -8.52 18.20 5.23
CA TYR A 7 -8.99 17.31 6.28
C TYR A 7 -10.35 17.75 6.83
N GLU A 8 -10.49 19.02 7.24
CA GLU A 8 -11.76 19.55 7.76
C GLU A 8 -12.86 19.54 6.68
N HIS A 9 -12.54 19.90 5.43
CA HIS A 9 -13.49 19.86 4.31
C HIS A 9 -14.07 18.46 4.05
N LEU A 10 -13.28 17.40 4.25
CA LEU A 10 -13.68 16.02 3.98
C LEU A 10 -14.13 15.23 5.22
N LYS A 11 -14.19 15.86 6.40
CA LYS A 11 -14.41 15.20 7.70
C LYS A 11 -15.76 14.49 7.82
N ASP A 12 -16.81 15.04 7.24
CA ASP A 12 -18.14 14.42 7.16
C ASP A 12 -18.14 13.14 6.31
N ILE A 13 -17.41 13.11 5.19
CA ILE A 13 -17.22 11.87 4.40
C ILE A 13 -16.36 10.90 5.19
N GLN A 14 -15.27 11.36 5.78
CA GLN A 14 -14.34 10.52 6.54
C GLN A 14 -15.04 9.77 7.67
N SER A 15 -15.94 10.44 8.40
CA SER A 15 -16.63 9.91 9.59
C SER A 15 -17.84 9.03 9.27
N GLN A 16 -18.38 9.07 8.05
CA GLN A 16 -19.48 8.20 7.63
C GLN A 16 -19.11 6.71 7.78
N LYS A 17 -20.10 5.89 8.14
CA LYS A 17 -19.95 4.44 8.25
C LYS A 17 -19.84 3.80 6.88
N VAL A 18 -19.10 2.69 6.78
CA VAL A 18 -18.95 1.97 5.51
C VAL A 18 -20.16 1.11 5.12
N LYS A 19 -21.10 0.83 6.05
CA LYS A 19 -22.29 0.00 5.82
C LYS A 19 -23.04 0.29 4.50
N PRO A 20 -23.30 1.55 4.10
CA PRO A 20 -24.02 1.85 2.85
C PRO A 20 -23.22 1.55 1.58
N LEU A 21 -21.91 1.35 1.70
CA LEU A 21 -21.00 1.11 0.57
C LEU A 21 -20.68 -0.36 0.36
N ILE A 22 -21.20 -1.27 1.18
CA ILE A 22 -20.89 -2.70 1.08
C ILE A 22 -21.38 -3.25 -0.28
N SER A 23 -20.53 -4.00 -0.97
CA SER A 23 -20.83 -4.79 -2.17
C SER A 23 -20.36 -6.22 -2.01
N LYS A 24 -20.77 -7.10 -2.93
CA LYS A 24 -20.33 -8.50 -2.97
C LYS A 24 -18.80 -8.60 -3.06
N ALA A 25 -18.21 -9.46 -2.23
CA ALA A 25 -16.79 -9.77 -2.25
C ALA A 25 -16.46 -10.88 -3.26
N THR A 26 -15.26 -10.85 -3.83
CA THR A 26 -14.69 -12.02 -4.52
C THR A 26 -14.02 -12.91 -3.49
N LEU A 27 -14.66 -14.02 -3.14
CA LEU A 27 -14.16 -14.99 -2.16
C LEU A 27 -13.43 -16.15 -2.85
N ILE A 28 -12.32 -16.57 -2.25
CA ILE A 28 -11.45 -17.64 -2.75
C ILE A 28 -11.02 -18.57 -1.62
N GLU A 29 -10.65 -19.79 -1.99
CA GLU A 29 -9.99 -20.77 -1.12
C GLU A 29 -8.50 -20.90 -1.46
N PRO A 30 -7.59 -21.07 -0.48
CA PRO A 30 -6.16 -21.21 -0.73
C PRO A 30 -5.78 -22.36 -1.69
N SER A 31 -6.60 -23.41 -1.71
CA SER A 31 -6.44 -24.58 -2.57
C SER A 31 -6.85 -24.35 -4.04
N GLU A 32 -7.44 -23.20 -4.38
CA GLU A 32 -7.79 -22.86 -5.76
C GLU A 32 -6.54 -22.62 -6.62
N THR A 33 -6.64 -22.95 -7.91
CA THR A 33 -5.60 -22.60 -8.89
C THR A 33 -5.65 -21.11 -9.21
N LEU A 34 -4.51 -20.55 -9.63
CA LEU A 34 -4.48 -19.15 -10.08
C LEU A 34 -5.46 -18.89 -11.23
N SER A 35 -5.58 -19.81 -12.20
CA SER A 35 -6.55 -19.69 -13.29
C SER A 35 -8.00 -19.55 -12.78
N SER A 36 -8.40 -20.33 -11.77
CA SER A 36 -9.74 -20.23 -11.17
C SER A 36 -9.96 -18.86 -10.52
N VAL A 37 -8.97 -18.43 -9.72
CA VAL A 37 -9.03 -17.13 -9.03
C VAL A 37 -9.08 -15.97 -10.02
N ILE A 38 -8.28 -16.01 -11.09
CA ILE A 38 -8.29 -15.00 -12.14
C ILE A 38 -9.64 -14.99 -12.85
N GLY A 39 -10.19 -16.16 -13.19
CA GLY A 39 -11.54 -16.28 -13.75
C GLY A 39 -12.61 -15.65 -12.86
N LYS A 40 -12.52 -15.82 -11.54
CA LYS A 40 -13.41 -15.15 -10.56
C LYS A 40 -13.22 -13.64 -10.55
N LEU A 41 -11.98 -13.15 -10.56
CA LEU A 41 -11.66 -11.71 -10.62
C LEU A 41 -12.26 -11.06 -11.87
N THR A 42 -12.04 -11.67 -13.04
CA THR A 42 -12.59 -11.20 -14.32
C THR A 42 -14.12 -11.23 -14.32
N LYS A 43 -14.74 -12.35 -13.92
CA LYS A 43 -16.20 -12.49 -13.87
C LYS A 43 -16.86 -11.46 -12.96
N ASN A 44 -16.22 -11.15 -11.84
CA ASN A 44 -16.77 -10.20 -10.87
C ASN A 44 -16.36 -8.75 -11.14
N ASN A 45 -15.58 -8.48 -12.20
CA ASN A 45 -14.93 -7.18 -12.45
C ASN A 45 -14.22 -6.64 -11.20
N ALA A 46 -13.54 -7.54 -10.48
CA ALA A 46 -12.86 -7.28 -9.22
C ALA A 46 -11.35 -7.24 -9.44
N TYR A 47 -10.65 -6.48 -8.60
CA TYR A 47 -9.19 -6.40 -8.64
C TYR A 47 -8.55 -7.22 -7.51
N ASP A 48 -9.24 -7.31 -6.37
CA ASP A 48 -8.79 -8.05 -5.20
C ASP A 48 -9.70 -9.26 -4.95
N ALA A 49 -9.14 -10.31 -4.37
CA ALA A 49 -9.85 -11.47 -3.86
C ALA A 49 -9.47 -11.71 -2.41
N PHE A 50 -10.38 -12.32 -1.64
CA PHE A 50 -10.26 -12.43 -0.20
C PHE A 50 -10.56 -13.83 0.32
N TYR A 51 -9.88 -14.18 1.40
CA TYR A 51 -10.11 -15.39 2.17
C TYR A 51 -10.05 -15.05 3.66
N LEU A 52 -10.87 -15.69 4.49
CA LEU A 52 -10.85 -15.51 5.94
C LEU A 52 -10.38 -16.80 6.60
N ASN A 53 -9.16 -16.77 7.14
CA ASN A 53 -8.59 -17.88 7.90
C ASN A 53 -8.76 -17.63 9.40
N GLY A 54 -9.84 -18.17 9.97
CA GLY A 54 -10.18 -17.93 11.38
C GLY A 54 -10.44 -16.44 11.62
N LYS A 55 -9.51 -15.75 12.28
CA LYS A 55 -9.56 -14.29 12.56
C LYS A 55 -8.72 -13.44 11.61
N THR A 56 -7.88 -14.07 10.78
CA THR A 56 -6.96 -13.38 9.88
C THR A 56 -7.57 -13.28 8.49
N THR A 57 -7.68 -12.06 7.96
CA THR A 57 -8.11 -11.87 6.56
C THR A 57 -6.90 -11.86 5.65
N LEU A 58 -6.94 -12.70 4.63
CA LEU A 58 -5.93 -12.78 3.58
C LEU A 58 -6.46 -12.19 2.29
N SER A 59 -5.58 -11.61 1.48
CA SER A 59 -5.91 -11.04 0.19
C SER A 59 -4.87 -11.40 -0.86
N THR A 60 -5.32 -11.49 -2.11
CA THR A 60 -4.45 -11.39 -3.30
C THR A 60 -5.07 -10.42 -4.29
N ASN A 61 -4.31 -10.00 -5.28
CA ASN A 61 -4.79 -9.09 -6.31
C ASN A 61 -4.10 -9.35 -7.66
N VAL A 62 -4.68 -8.80 -8.73
CA VAL A 62 -4.17 -8.92 -10.10
C VAL A 62 -2.66 -8.69 -10.21
N ARG A 63 -2.11 -7.64 -9.58
CA ARG A 63 -0.67 -7.33 -9.62
C ARG A 63 0.18 -8.35 -8.88
N THR A 64 -0.29 -8.88 -7.75
CA THR A 64 0.42 -9.95 -7.03
C THR A 64 0.45 -11.23 -7.86
N LEU A 65 -0.64 -11.54 -8.56
CA LEU A 65 -0.73 -12.71 -9.45
C LEU A 65 0.20 -12.62 -10.66
N LEU A 66 0.60 -11.40 -11.06
CA LEU A 66 1.66 -11.23 -12.06
C LEU A 66 3.00 -11.83 -11.60
N ASN A 67 3.24 -12.17 -10.34
CA ASN A 67 4.49 -12.86 -9.94
C ASN A 67 4.48 -14.36 -10.24
N ALA A 68 3.36 -14.92 -10.71
CA ALA A 68 3.25 -16.34 -10.98
C ALA A 68 4.19 -16.81 -12.10
N LYS A 69 4.92 -17.90 -11.85
CA LYS A 69 5.73 -18.56 -12.89
C LYS A 69 4.85 -19.36 -13.85
N SER A 70 3.80 -20.00 -13.32
CA SER A 70 2.83 -20.78 -14.09
C SER A 70 1.41 -20.56 -13.55
N ILE A 71 0.58 -19.85 -14.33
CA ILE A 71 -0.78 -19.49 -13.93
C ILE A 71 -1.73 -20.70 -13.92
N THR A 72 -1.49 -21.70 -14.77
CA THR A 72 -2.41 -22.84 -14.90
C THR A 72 -2.23 -23.88 -13.80
N THR A 73 -1.02 -24.02 -13.26
CA THR A 73 -0.68 -25.10 -12.32
C THR A 73 -0.53 -24.65 -10.89
N MET A 74 -0.11 -23.41 -10.64
CA MET A 74 0.10 -22.93 -9.27
C MET A 74 -1.22 -22.72 -8.53
N LYS A 75 -1.18 -23.00 -7.22
CA LYS A 75 -2.24 -22.63 -6.28
C LYS A 75 -2.13 -21.15 -5.89
N VAL A 76 -3.21 -20.57 -5.38
CA VAL A 76 -3.25 -19.17 -4.96
C VAL A 76 -2.60 -18.92 -3.60
N ASP A 77 -2.53 -19.94 -2.73
CA ASP A 77 -1.99 -19.82 -1.37
C ASP A 77 -0.66 -19.04 -1.26
N PRO A 78 0.38 -19.27 -2.09
CA PRO A 78 1.65 -18.53 -2.00
C PRO A 78 1.56 -17.04 -2.36
N PHE A 79 0.42 -16.60 -2.90
CA PHE A 79 0.14 -15.22 -3.33
C PHE A 79 -0.83 -14.51 -2.39
N LEU A 80 -1.25 -15.18 -1.31
CA LEU A 80 -2.05 -14.60 -0.25
C LEU A 80 -1.14 -13.87 0.75
N TYR A 81 -1.57 -12.69 1.17
CA TYR A 81 -0.91 -11.93 2.22
C TYR A 81 -1.95 -11.37 3.19
N PRO A 82 -1.61 -11.23 4.49
CA PRO A 82 -2.55 -10.73 5.48
C PRO A 82 -2.87 -9.26 5.25
N ILE A 83 -4.14 -8.90 5.44
CA ILE A 83 -4.60 -7.52 5.45
C ILE A 83 -5.61 -7.28 6.58
N PRO A 84 -5.73 -6.04 7.07
CA PRO A 84 -6.83 -5.64 7.93
C PRO A 84 -8.16 -5.66 7.19
N PHE A 85 -9.23 -5.79 7.96
CA PHE A 85 -10.61 -5.65 7.50
C PHE A 85 -11.28 -4.45 8.19
N VAL A 86 -12.45 -4.10 7.69
CA VAL A 86 -13.37 -3.18 8.37
C VAL A 86 -14.63 -3.92 8.81
N THR A 87 -15.30 -3.41 9.84
CA THR A 87 -16.68 -3.82 10.19
C THR A 87 -17.67 -2.85 9.57
N PRO A 88 -18.97 -3.20 9.42
CA PRO A 88 -19.98 -2.29 8.87
C PRO A 88 -20.07 -0.92 9.59
N ASN A 89 -19.68 -0.87 10.86
CA ASN A 89 -19.70 0.35 11.68
C ASN A 89 -18.41 1.17 11.61
N ASN A 90 -17.35 0.68 10.98
CA ASN A 90 -16.13 1.46 10.82
C ASN A 90 -16.33 2.60 9.81
N SER A 91 -15.44 3.59 9.89
CA SER A 91 -15.49 4.81 9.10
C SER A 91 -14.92 4.63 7.70
N ILE A 92 -15.36 5.46 6.76
CA ILE A 92 -14.81 5.53 5.40
C ILE A 92 -13.33 5.89 5.44
N GLN A 93 -12.90 6.76 6.36
CA GLN A 93 -11.48 7.05 6.58
C GLN A 93 -10.66 5.79 6.85
N LYS A 94 -11.14 4.90 7.74
CA LYS A 94 -10.44 3.63 8.03
C LYS A 94 -10.34 2.76 6.78
N ALA A 95 -11.41 2.67 5.99
CA ALA A 95 -11.39 1.92 4.72
C ALA A 95 -10.41 2.55 3.71
N ALA A 96 -10.43 3.86 3.53
CA ALA A 96 -9.54 4.58 2.62
C ALA A 96 -8.07 4.41 3.02
N ASN A 97 -7.78 4.44 4.33
CA ASN A 97 -6.47 4.16 4.90
C ASN A 97 -5.97 2.76 4.54
N ILE A 98 -6.78 1.72 4.77
CA ILE A 98 -6.40 0.33 4.45
C ILE A 98 -6.15 0.18 2.93
N ILE A 99 -7.07 0.70 2.10
CA ILE A 99 -6.96 0.64 0.63
C ILE A 99 -5.67 1.32 0.15
N ALA A 100 -5.45 2.56 0.57
CA ALA A 100 -4.28 3.34 0.19
C ALA A 100 -3.00 2.65 0.67
N HIS A 101 -2.99 2.17 1.91
CA HIS A 101 -1.83 1.60 2.54
C HIS A 101 -1.39 0.27 1.92
N TYR A 102 -2.28 -0.72 1.91
CA TYR A 102 -2.00 -2.08 1.40
C TYR A 102 -1.97 -2.17 -0.11
N ARG A 103 -2.24 -1.05 -0.81
CA ARG A 103 -2.26 -0.99 -2.29
C ARG A 103 -3.24 -1.99 -2.90
N ILE A 104 -4.36 -2.19 -2.22
CA ILE A 104 -5.55 -2.89 -2.69
C ILE A 104 -6.52 -1.86 -3.28
N ARG A 105 -7.54 -2.29 -4.02
CA ARG A 105 -8.59 -1.42 -4.57
C ARG A 105 -9.91 -1.54 -3.83
N GLU A 106 -10.07 -2.55 -3.00
CA GLU A 106 -11.20 -2.74 -2.11
C GLU A 106 -10.79 -3.39 -0.78
N VAL A 107 -11.49 -3.07 0.30
CA VAL A 107 -11.22 -3.62 1.64
C VAL A 107 -12.34 -4.58 2.05
N PRO A 108 -12.04 -5.76 2.61
CA PRO A 108 -13.05 -6.71 3.04
C PRO A 108 -13.77 -6.19 4.29
N VAL A 109 -15.07 -6.45 4.33
CA VAL A 109 -15.96 -6.12 5.44
C VAL A 109 -16.29 -7.41 6.17
N VAL A 110 -15.91 -7.50 7.45
CA VAL A 110 -16.12 -8.69 8.28
C VAL A 110 -17.14 -8.39 9.37
N GLN A 111 -18.07 -9.32 9.56
CA GLN A 111 -19.06 -9.30 10.65
C GLN A 111 -19.32 -10.73 11.11
N LYS A 112 -19.38 -10.96 12.43
CA LYS A 112 -19.60 -12.30 13.03
C LYS A 112 -18.66 -13.37 12.43
N ASN A 113 -17.38 -13.03 12.32
CA ASN A 113 -16.31 -13.89 11.79
C ASN A 113 -16.55 -14.42 10.35
N LYS A 114 -17.21 -13.63 9.51
CA LYS A 114 -17.41 -13.91 8.08
C LYS A 114 -17.21 -12.64 7.25
N ILE A 115 -16.64 -12.77 6.06
CA ILE A 115 -16.60 -11.66 5.08
C ILE A 115 -18.02 -11.50 4.53
N VAL A 116 -18.66 -10.37 4.85
CA VAL A 116 -20.03 -10.03 4.40
C VAL A 116 -20.05 -9.17 3.15
N GLY A 117 -18.88 -8.70 2.70
CA GLY A 117 -18.74 -7.92 1.48
C GLY A 117 -17.42 -7.15 1.42
N VAL A 118 -17.37 -6.13 0.56
CA VAL A 118 -16.22 -5.24 0.37
C VAL A 118 -16.67 -3.78 0.24
N VAL A 119 -15.77 -2.87 0.53
CA VAL A 119 -15.91 -1.43 0.22
C VAL A 119 -14.85 -1.09 -0.82
N THR A 120 -15.28 -0.61 -1.99
CA THR A 120 -14.37 -0.33 -3.11
C THR A 120 -13.94 1.13 -3.14
N ALA A 121 -12.71 1.38 -3.61
CA ALA A 121 -12.20 2.73 -3.84
C ALA A 121 -13.11 3.54 -4.77
N LYS A 122 -13.70 2.90 -5.80
CA LYS A 122 -14.66 3.52 -6.72
C LYS A 122 -15.91 4.03 -6.00
N LYS A 123 -16.44 3.29 -5.01
CA LYS A 123 -17.60 3.74 -4.22
C LYS A 123 -17.27 4.93 -3.33
N ILE A 124 -16.09 4.94 -2.71
CA ILE A 124 -15.60 6.10 -1.94
C ILE A 124 -15.42 7.32 -2.86
N LEU A 125 -14.86 7.12 -4.06
CA LEU A 125 -14.72 8.17 -5.07
C LEU A 125 -16.06 8.79 -5.47
N LYS A 126 -17.11 7.96 -5.58
CA LYS A 126 -18.48 8.43 -5.88
C LYS A 126 -19.06 9.33 -4.78
N LEU A 127 -18.66 9.14 -3.52
CA LEU A 127 -19.03 10.07 -2.46
C LEU A 127 -18.29 11.40 -2.58
N LEU A 128 -16.97 11.35 -2.85
CA LEU A 128 -16.16 12.54 -3.08
C LEU A 128 -16.71 13.39 -4.23
N SER A 129 -17.20 12.77 -5.32
CA SER A 129 -17.80 13.52 -6.44
C SER A 129 -19.03 14.35 -6.09
N LYS A 130 -19.69 14.09 -4.95
CA LYS A 130 -20.88 14.83 -4.50
C LYS A 130 -20.53 16.12 -3.76
N LYS A 131 -19.26 16.31 -3.36
CA LYS A 131 -18.78 17.52 -2.70
C LYS A 131 -18.26 18.54 -3.67
N ASP A 132 -18.25 19.81 -3.25
CA ASP A 132 -17.51 20.85 -3.96
C ASP A 132 -16.02 20.80 -3.58
N ASN A 133 -15.23 20.13 -4.42
CA ASN A 133 -13.78 20.04 -4.29
C ASN A 133 -13.07 20.84 -5.40
N LYS A 134 -13.73 21.86 -5.99
CA LYS A 134 -13.16 22.67 -7.09
C LYS A 134 -11.86 23.39 -6.73
N TRP A 135 -11.64 23.62 -5.44
CA TRP A 135 -10.45 24.27 -4.90
C TRP A 135 -9.27 23.30 -4.72
N ILE A 136 -9.51 21.98 -4.71
CA ILE A 136 -8.45 20.96 -4.70
C ILE A 136 -7.99 20.74 -6.14
N LYS A 137 -6.82 21.28 -6.49
CA LYS A 137 -6.26 21.19 -7.84
C LYS A 137 -5.42 19.92 -8.04
N ALA A 138 -5.30 19.49 -9.30
CA ALA A 138 -4.47 18.36 -9.69
C ALA A 138 -3.05 18.47 -9.15
N ASN A 139 -2.44 19.67 -9.18
CA ASN A 139 -1.09 19.93 -8.67
C ASN A 139 -0.85 19.59 -7.19
N LEU A 140 -1.90 19.50 -6.40
CA LEU A 140 -1.83 19.11 -4.99
C LEU A 140 -1.77 17.59 -4.79
N ILE A 141 -2.17 16.80 -5.79
CA ILE A 141 -2.43 15.37 -5.63
C ILE A 141 -1.68 14.49 -6.60
N TYR A 142 -1.22 15.00 -7.74
CA TYR A 142 -0.62 14.14 -8.76
C TYR A 142 0.74 13.59 -8.34
N THR A 143 1.00 12.38 -8.82
CA THR A 143 2.30 11.74 -8.77
C THR A 143 3.19 12.30 -9.86
N GLN A 144 4.21 13.07 -9.50
CA GLN A 144 5.16 13.62 -10.47
C GLN A 144 6.04 12.53 -11.09
N ASN A 145 6.47 12.74 -12.33
CA ASN A 145 7.42 11.89 -13.06
C ASN A 145 7.02 10.40 -13.03
N PRO A 146 5.86 10.04 -13.62
CA PRO A 146 5.41 8.66 -13.66
C PRO A 146 6.44 7.79 -14.41
N ILE A 147 6.59 6.54 -13.98
CA ILE A 147 7.42 5.58 -14.72
C ILE A 147 6.70 5.27 -16.05
N ILE A 148 7.38 5.57 -17.14
CA ILE A 148 6.93 5.36 -18.52
C ILE A 148 7.63 4.15 -19.12
N VAL A 149 7.02 3.54 -20.14
CA VAL A 149 7.61 2.47 -20.96
C VAL A 149 7.42 2.76 -22.44
N SER A 150 8.30 2.27 -23.30
CA SER A 150 8.14 2.34 -24.75
C SER A 150 7.20 1.26 -25.26
N SER A 151 6.45 1.53 -26.34
CA SER A 151 5.63 0.50 -27.02
C SER A 151 6.46 -0.65 -27.58
N ASP A 152 7.77 -0.46 -27.78
CA ASP A 152 8.69 -1.49 -28.26
C ASP A 152 9.30 -2.36 -27.15
N GLU A 153 9.15 -1.97 -25.88
CA GLU A 153 9.55 -2.83 -24.77
C GLU A 153 8.68 -4.08 -24.67
N SER A 154 9.22 -5.14 -24.06
CA SER A 154 8.49 -6.39 -23.87
C SER A 154 7.47 -6.32 -22.73
N LEU A 155 6.44 -7.18 -22.80
CA LEU A 155 5.54 -7.40 -21.68
C LEU A 155 6.27 -7.92 -20.43
N SER A 156 7.36 -8.66 -20.58
CA SER A 156 8.23 -9.11 -19.48
C SER A 156 8.90 -7.94 -18.75
N SER A 157 9.37 -6.91 -19.46
CA SER A 157 9.90 -5.67 -18.87
C SER A 157 8.82 -4.96 -18.06
N ALA A 158 7.65 -4.71 -18.68
CA ALA A 158 6.51 -4.07 -18.01
C ALA A 158 6.07 -4.81 -16.76
N ARG A 159 5.98 -6.14 -16.83
CA ARG A 159 5.69 -7.02 -15.69
C ARG A 159 6.65 -6.80 -14.55
N LYS A 160 7.96 -6.82 -14.83
CA LYS A 160 9.02 -6.62 -13.83
C LYS A 160 8.91 -5.24 -13.18
N ILE A 161 8.63 -4.19 -13.95
CA ILE A 161 8.44 -2.83 -13.42
C ILE A 161 7.22 -2.81 -12.49
N MET A 162 6.07 -3.32 -12.93
CA MET A 162 4.83 -3.32 -12.14
C MET A 162 4.98 -4.06 -10.81
N THR A 163 5.60 -5.24 -10.83
CA THR A 163 5.75 -6.07 -9.62
C THR A 163 6.82 -5.52 -8.68
N SER A 164 8.00 -5.16 -9.19
CA SER A 164 9.12 -4.66 -8.36
C SER A 164 8.88 -3.26 -7.81
N LYS A 165 8.31 -2.35 -8.60
CA LYS A 165 7.99 -0.98 -8.17
C LYS A 165 6.60 -0.87 -7.52
N LYS A 166 5.84 -1.97 -7.49
CA LYS A 166 4.49 -2.05 -6.92
C LYS A 166 3.57 -0.98 -7.51
N LEU A 167 3.53 -0.91 -8.85
CA LEU A 167 2.74 0.01 -9.67
C LEU A 167 1.76 -0.75 -10.57
N ASP A 168 0.60 -0.15 -10.83
CA ASP A 168 -0.49 -0.77 -11.59
C ASP A 168 -0.74 -0.15 -12.97
N HIS A 169 -0.12 1.00 -13.23
CA HIS A 169 -0.35 1.81 -14.43
C HIS A 169 0.99 2.24 -14.97
N LEU A 170 1.24 1.96 -16.26
CA LEU A 170 2.40 2.42 -17.00
C LEU A 170 1.90 3.20 -18.22
N PRO A 171 2.08 4.53 -18.27
CA PRO A 171 1.94 5.28 -19.51
C PRO A 171 2.91 4.71 -20.56
N VAL A 172 2.39 4.41 -21.74
CA VAL A 172 3.16 3.82 -22.84
C VAL A 172 3.41 4.89 -23.89
N MET A 173 4.68 5.14 -24.18
CA MET A 173 5.12 6.07 -25.20
C MET A 173 5.35 5.39 -26.54
N ASN A 174 4.96 6.07 -27.61
CA ASN A 174 5.27 5.69 -28.98
C ASN A 174 5.61 6.97 -29.75
N LYS A 175 6.77 7.01 -30.42
CA LYS A 175 7.28 8.18 -31.16
C LYS A 175 7.18 9.49 -30.36
N GLY A 176 7.57 9.46 -29.09
CA GLY A 176 7.59 10.64 -28.22
C GLY A 176 6.26 11.04 -27.60
N GLN A 177 5.16 10.34 -27.89
CA GLN A 177 3.83 10.67 -27.36
C GLN A 177 3.24 9.52 -26.54
N VAL A 178 2.46 9.85 -25.50
CA VAL A 178 1.73 8.85 -24.71
C VAL A 178 0.50 8.39 -25.47
N LYS A 179 0.50 7.13 -25.93
CA LYS A 179 -0.58 6.56 -26.77
C LYS A 179 -1.65 5.83 -25.94
N GLN A 180 -1.24 5.19 -24.86
CA GLN A 180 -2.09 4.32 -24.04
C GLN A 180 -1.55 4.22 -22.61
N VAL A 181 -2.37 3.68 -21.72
CA VAL A 181 -1.93 3.22 -20.40
C VAL A 181 -2.04 1.69 -20.35
N LEU A 182 -0.90 1.03 -20.16
CA LEU A 182 -0.84 -0.40 -19.83
C LEU A 182 -1.14 -0.57 -18.35
N THR A 183 -2.00 -1.53 -18.00
CA THR A 183 -2.35 -1.81 -16.60
C THR A 183 -1.98 -3.23 -16.23
N SER A 184 -1.85 -3.50 -14.93
CA SER A 184 -1.64 -4.86 -14.42
C SER A 184 -2.73 -5.84 -14.89
N SER A 185 -3.98 -5.37 -15.03
CA SER A 185 -5.09 -6.15 -15.60
C SER A 185 -4.86 -6.48 -17.08
N HIS A 186 -4.51 -5.49 -17.91
CA HIS A 186 -4.20 -5.74 -19.33
C HIS A 186 -3.06 -6.75 -19.51
N LEU A 187 -2.02 -6.62 -18.69
CA LEU A 187 -0.88 -7.52 -18.70
C LEU A 187 -1.28 -8.94 -18.24
N LEU A 188 -2.08 -9.07 -17.18
CA LEU A 188 -2.58 -10.35 -16.70
C LEU A 188 -3.43 -11.04 -17.76
N ASP A 189 -4.37 -10.33 -18.38
CA ASP A 189 -5.23 -10.84 -19.45
C ASP A 189 -4.42 -11.31 -20.67
N SER A 190 -3.30 -10.64 -20.95
CA SER A 190 -2.40 -11.01 -22.04
C SER A 190 -1.70 -12.36 -21.78
N ILE A 191 -1.30 -12.63 -20.54
CA ILE A 191 -0.53 -13.83 -20.17
C ILE A 191 -1.40 -15.05 -19.83
N ILE A 192 -2.71 -14.87 -19.63
CA ILE A 192 -3.63 -16.01 -19.47
C ILE A 192 -3.74 -16.74 -20.82
N PRO A 193 -3.57 -18.08 -20.84
CA PRO A 193 -3.86 -18.86 -22.03
C PRO A 193 -5.35 -18.78 -22.35
N GLN A 194 -5.69 -18.37 -23.57
CA GLN A 194 -7.08 -18.46 -24.05
C GLN A 194 -7.43 -19.94 -24.13
N GLU A 195 -8.45 -20.40 -23.39
CA GLU A 195 -8.98 -21.77 -23.43
C GLU A 195 -9.65 -22.02 -24.79
N LYS A 196 -8.86 -22.12 -25.86
CA LYS A 196 -9.27 -22.81 -27.09
C LYS A 196 -8.57 -24.16 -27.11
N GLN A 197 -9.39 -25.20 -27.23
CA GLN A 197 -9.08 -26.63 -27.19
C GLN A 197 -7.73 -26.98 -27.84
N GLY A 198 -6.88 -27.70 -27.09
CA GLY A 198 -5.64 -28.28 -27.61
C GLY A 198 -4.59 -28.49 -26.52
N ARG A 199 -4.54 -29.70 -25.96
CA ARG A 199 -3.74 -30.06 -24.76
C ARG A 199 -2.24 -30.29 -25.02
N LYS A 200 -1.67 -29.84 -26.14
CA LYS A 200 -0.27 -30.14 -26.51
C LYS A 200 0.40 -28.87 -27.06
N SER A 201 1.47 -28.41 -26.40
CA SER A 201 2.27 -27.18 -26.64
C SER A 201 1.87 -25.89 -25.87
N MET A 202 1.88 -25.96 -24.53
CA MET A 202 1.42 -24.84 -23.67
C MET A 202 2.52 -24.06 -22.95
N GLY A 203 3.64 -24.68 -22.58
CA GLY A 203 4.74 -23.98 -21.89
C GLY A 203 5.45 -22.94 -22.76
N SER A 204 5.65 -23.24 -24.04
CA SER A 204 6.29 -22.35 -25.02
C SER A 204 5.43 -21.10 -25.33
N ARG A 205 4.10 -21.23 -25.42
CA ARG A 205 3.19 -20.13 -25.80
C ARG A 205 3.17 -18.96 -24.81
N THR A 206 3.18 -19.20 -23.50
CA THR A 206 3.17 -18.12 -22.49
C THR A 206 4.49 -17.35 -22.46
N ILE A 207 5.62 -18.04 -22.65
CA ILE A 207 6.94 -17.42 -22.75
C ILE A 207 7.00 -16.52 -24.00
N HIS A 208 6.54 -17.01 -25.16
CA HIS A 208 6.48 -16.18 -26.38
C HIS A 208 5.59 -14.94 -26.23
N LYS A 209 4.51 -15.00 -25.44
CA LYS A 209 3.69 -13.83 -25.16
C LYS A 209 4.41 -12.80 -24.29
N LEU A 210 5.14 -13.21 -23.26
CA LEU A 210 5.87 -12.27 -22.40
C LEU A 210 7.04 -11.58 -23.12
N GLU A 211 7.65 -12.25 -24.09
CA GLU A 211 8.67 -11.65 -24.97
C GLU A 211 8.09 -10.77 -26.07
N SER A 212 6.77 -10.79 -26.27
CA SER A 212 6.13 -9.88 -27.23
C SER A 212 6.20 -8.43 -26.77
N ARG A 213 6.27 -7.52 -27.75
CA ARG A 213 6.25 -6.07 -27.51
C ARG A 213 4.92 -5.65 -26.90
N ILE A 214 4.94 -4.62 -26.06
CA ILE A 214 3.74 -4.01 -25.49
C ILE A 214 2.78 -3.56 -26.61
N GLY A 215 3.31 -2.96 -27.67
CA GLY A 215 2.52 -2.59 -28.85
C GLY A 215 1.28 -1.77 -28.48
N ASN A 216 0.10 -2.29 -28.82
CA ASN A 216 -1.20 -1.66 -28.53
C ASN A 216 -1.92 -2.27 -27.30
N ILE A 217 -1.21 -3.03 -26.47
CA ILE A 217 -1.79 -3.65 -25.26
C ILE A 217 -1.94 -2.56 -24.19
N GLY A 218 -3.15 -2.04 -24.03
CA GLY A 218 -3.45 -0.97 -23.10
C GLY A 218 -4.78 -0.31 -23.39
N SER A 219 -5.16 0.64 -22.53
CA SER A 219 -6.33 1.49 -22.80
C SER A 219 -5.87 2.77 -23.49
N THR A 220 -6.44 3.06 -24.66
CA THR A 220 -6.30 4.32 -25.39
C THR A 220 -7.28 5.39 -24.89
N ARG A 221 -8.33 4.99 -24.15
CA ARG A 221 -9.26 5.92 -23.48
C ARG A 221 -8.64 6.40 -22.17
N ILE A 222 -7.66 7.28 -22.29
CA ILE A 222 -6.92 7.83 -21.17
C ILE A 222 -7.56 9.17 -20.79
N PRO A 223 -8.16 9.33 -19.61
CA PRO A 223 -8.53 10.67 -19.17
C PRO A 223 -7.26 11.48 -18.92
N GLN A 224 -7.29 12.73 -19.37
CA GLN A 224 -6.19 13.68 -19.24
C GLN A 224 -6.71 14.95 -18.56
N CYS A 225 -5.84 15.58 -17.78
CA CYS A 225 -6.11 16.84 -17.11
C CYS A 225 -4.84 17.70 -17.08
N THR A 226 -5.01 18.98 -16.79
CA THR A 226 -3.88 19.91 -16.55
C THR A 226 -3.62 20.07 -15.04
N PRO A 227 -2.44 20.58 -14.62
CA PRO A 227 -2.15 20.83 -13.21
C PRO A 227 -3.17 21.74 -12.48
N ASN A 228 -3.90 22.58 -13.22
CA ASN A 228 -4.88 23.52 -12.70
C ASN A 228 -6.32 22.99 -12.69
N ASP A 229 -6.57 21.83 -13.30
CA ASP A 229 -7.87 21.18 -13.24
C ASP A 229 -8.19 20.76 -11.80
N ASP A 230 -9.48 20.82 -11.45
CA ASP A 230 -9.93 20.49 -10.11
C ASP A 230 -10.33 19.02 -9.92
N LEU A 231 -10.39 18.61 -8.65
CA LEU A 231 -10.69 17.25 -8.26
C LEU A 231 -12.06 16.76 -8.76
N ASN A 232 -13.09 17.61 -8.83
CA ASN A 232 -14.40 17.19 -9.35
C ASN A 232 -14.31 16.85 -10.84
N LYS A 233 -13.62 17.70 -11.64
CA LYS A 233 -13.37 17.42 -13.06
C LYS A 233 -12.60 16.11 -13.23
N ILE A 234 -11.54 15.89 -12.46
CA ILE A 234 -10.71 14.68 -12.52
C ILE A 234 -11.53 13.44 -12.20
N ILE A 235 -12.31 13.46 -11.11
CA ILE A 235 -13.19 12.35 -10.73
C ILE A 235 -14.22 12.07 -11.84
N LYS A 236 -14.85 13.12 -12.38
CA LYS A 236 -15.83 12.99 -13.47
C LYS A 236 -15.22 12.35 -14.72
N LEU A 237 -14.00 12.75 -15.10
CA LEU A 237 -13.27 12.15 -16.22
C LEU A 237 -13.02 10.65 -15.98
N MET A 238 -12.46 10.28 -14.82
CA MET A 238 -12.20 8.88 -14.47
C MET A 238 -13.47 8.03 -14.45
N GLN A 239 -14.58 8.56 -13.93
CA GLN A 239 -15.87 7.87 -13.92
C GLN A 239 -16.44 7.69 -15.33
N LYS A 240 -16.36 8.73 -16.19
CA LYS A 240 -16.86 8.67 -17.57
C LYS A 240 -16.13 7.63 -18.42
N THR A 241 -14.83 7.45 -18.18
CA THR A 241 -14.00 6.50 -18.92
C THR A 241 -13.88 5.12 -18.25
N ASP A 242 -14.48 4.94 -17.07
CA ASP A 242 -14.31 3.80 -16.17
C ASP A 242 -12.83 3.42 -15.93
N THR A 243 -11.97 4.41 -15.74
CA THR A 243 -10.53 4.21 -15.50
C THR A 243 -10.16 4.46 -14.04
N THR A 244 -9.00 3.93 -13.64
CA THR A 244 -8.46 4.05 -12.28
C THR A 244 -7.26 4.99 -12.18
N CYS A 245 -6.93 5.68 -13.28
CA CYS A 245 -5.97 6.77 -13.33
C CYS A 245 -6.40 7.87 -14.32
N CYS A 246 -5.77 9.04 -14.18
CA CYS A 246 -5.83 10.20 -15.07
C CYS A 246 -4.40 10.73 -15.27
N LEU A 247 -4.02 11.01 -16.51
CA LEU A 247 -2.72 11.61 -16.79
C LEU A 247 -2.79 13.12 -16.58
N VAL A 248 -1.69 13.69 -16.09
CA VAL A 248 -1.54 15.14 -15.92
C VAL A 248 -0.55 15.62 -16.95
N ASN A 249 -1.04 16.39 -17.92
CA ASN A 249 -0.25 16.94 -19.01
C ASN A 249 -0.19 18.45 -18.89
N LEU A 250 0.96 19.02 -19.24
CA LEU A 250 1.12 20.45 -19.46
C LEU A 250 1.69 20.61 -20.86
N TRP A 251 0.88 21.19 -21.75
CA TRP A 251 1.09 21.11 -23.20
C TRP A 251 1.19 19.64 -23.62
N ASP A 252 2.26 19.24 -24.32
CA ASP A 252 2.47 17.86 -24.78
C ASP A 252 3.36 17.02 -23.84
N ASN A 253 3.70 17.57 -22.67
CA ASN A 253 4.60 16.91 -21.72
C ASN A 253 3.82 16.26 -20.58
N LEU A 254 4.01 14.95 -20.41
CA LEU A 254 3.49 14.19 -19.29
C LEU A 254 4.18 14.62 -17.98
N GLN A 255 3.47 15.38 -17.15
CA GLN A 255 3.95 15.85 -15.86
C GLN A 255 3.72 14.84 -14.75
N GLY A 256 2.64 14.07 -14.86
CA GLY A 256 2.14 13.30 -13.73
C GLY A 256 1.08 12.26 -14.04
N ILE A 257 0.76 11.47 -13.02
CA ILE A 257 -0.39 10.56 -13.01
C ILE A 257 -1.14 10.73 -11.69
N ILE A 258 -2.47 10.75 -11.76
CA ILE A 258 -3.36 10.70 -10.60
C ILE A 258 -4.04 9.34 -10.64
N THR A 259 -3.94 8.59 -9.56
CA THR A 259 -4.61 7.29 -9.38
C THR A 259 -5.69 7.38 -8.32
N LEU A 260 -6.53 6.35 -8.22
CA LEU A 260 -7.47 6.23 -7.08
C LEU A 260 -6.75 6.39 -5.73
N ARG A 261 -5.55 5.83 -5.58
CA ARG A 261 -4.78 5.94 -4.34
C ARG A 261 -4.43 7.39 -4.00
N ASP A 262 -4.07 8.21 -4.98
CA ASP A 262 -3.74 9.61 -4.75
C ASP A 262 -4.97 10.39 -4.26
N ILE A 263 -6.15 10.11 -4.84
CA ILE A 263 -7.41 10.74 -4.43
C ILE A 263 -7.87 10.24 -3.05
N LEU A 264 -7.80 8.93 -2.78
CA LEU A 264 -8.14 8.38 -1.46
C LEU A 264 -7.15 8.85 -0.38
N GLY A 265 -5.92 9.20 -0.75
CA GLY A 265 -4.95 9.82 0.14
C GLY A 265 -5.43 11.14 0.76
N LEU A 266 -6.42 11.82 0.17
CA LEU A 266 -7.05 13.02 0.74
C LEU A 266 -7.95 12.70 1.94
N LEU A 267 -8.55 11.49 1.96
CA LEU A 267 -9.37 11.00 3.06
C LEU A 267 -8.53 10.30 4.14
N ALA A 268 -7.30 9.94 3.80
CA ALA A 268 -6.39 9.28 4.71
C ALA A 268 -5.82 10.29 5.72
N SER A 269 -6.11 10.12 7.00
CA SER A 269 -5.34 10.81 8.04
C SER A 269 -3.90 10.30 8.04
N LYS A 270 -2.96 11.10 8.54
CA LYS A 270 -1.77 10.54 9.19
C LYS A 270 -2.28 9.63 10.29
N ILE A 271 -2.43 8.34 10.01
CA ILE A 271 -2.57 7.38 11.07
C ILE A 271 -1.24 7.48 11.82
N GLU A 272 -1.30 7.90 13.09
CA GLU A 272 -0.27 7.50 14.02
C GLU A 272 -0.28 5.97 14.01
N THR A 273 0.54 5.32 13.20
CA THR A 273 0.73 3.88 13.40
C THR A 273 1.31 3.74 14.79
N PRO A 274 0.70 2.99 15.71
CA PRO A 274 1.51 2.37 16.73
C PRO A 274 2.34 1.34 15.96
N ILE A 275 3.60 1.65 15.66
CA ILE A 275 4.58 0.60 15.35
C ILE A 275 4.38 -0.43 16.47
N PRO A 276 4.04 -1.69 16.17
CA PRO A 276 3.91 -2.71 17.20
C PRO A 276 5.21 -2.72 18.02
N LEU A 277 5.09 -2.30 19.28
CA LEU A 277 6.19 -2.19 20.23
C LEU A 277 6.06 -3.37 21.20
N TYR A 278 6.96 -4.33 21.06
CA TYR A 278 7.05 -5.45 21.99
C TYR A 278 8.16 -5.16 22.98
N ILE A 279 7.83 -5.00 24.27
CA ILE A 279 8.81 -4.91 25.35
C ILE A 279 8.79 -6.24 26.09
N VAL A 280 9.94 -6.92 26.14
CA VAL A 280 10.12 -8.23 26.78
C VAL A 280 11.12 -8.09 27.92
N GLY A 281 10.79 -8.63 29.10
CA GLY A 281 11.69 -8.64 30.27
C GLY A 281 11.71 -7.34 31.09
N LEU A 282 10.63 -6.55 31.03
CA LEU A 282 10.49 -5.33 31.83
C LEU A 282 10.23 -5.66 33.32
N PRO A 283 10.89 -4.99 34.29
CA PRO A 283 10.57 -5.15 35.71
C PRO A 283 9.12 -4.76 36.03
N GLU A 284 8.51 -5.38 37.05
CA GLU A 284 7.08 -5.20 37.39
C GLU A 284 6.72 -3.85 38.07
N ASP A 285 7.63 -2.88 38.11
CA ASP A 285 7.42 -1.61 38.81
C ASP A 285 6.52 -0.63 38.01
N GLN A 286 5.21 -0.66 38.29
CA GLN A 286 4.17 0.05 37.53
C GLN A 286 4.45 1.54 37.19
N LYS A 287 5.24 2.27 38.00
CA LYS A 287 5.55 3.69 37.79
C LYS A 287 6.55 3.94 36.65
N ASN A 288 7.55 3.07 36.44
CA ASN A 288 8.58 3.26 35.42
C ASN A 288 8.15 2.69 34.06
N VAL A 289 7.35 1.62 34.07
CA VAL A 289 6.83 0.93 32.87
C VAL A 289 6.11 1.88 31.91
N SER A 290 5.20 2.70 32.43
CA SER A 290 4.39 3.63 31.62
C SER A 290 5.22 4.76 31.03
N LEU A 291 6.17 5.29 31.82
CA LEU A 291 7.06 6.39 31.42
C LEU A 291 8.05 5.94 30.34
N ILE A 292 8.67 4.78 30.54
CA ILE A 292 9.62 4.15 29.61
C ILE A 292 8.95 3.86 28.27
N SER A 293 7.78 3.21 28.31
CA SER A 293 7.01 2.89 27.10
C SER A 293 6.66 4.16 26.31
N LYS A 294 6.19 5.20 27.00
CA LYS A 294 5.84 6.49 26.38
C LYS A 294 7.05 7.19 25.77
N LYS A 295 8.20 7.17 26.46
CA LYS A 295 9.45 7.79 26.00
C LYS A 295 9.95 7.09 24.72
N PHE A 296 9.94 5.76 24.71
CA PHE A 296 10.37 4.98 23.55
C PHE A 296 9.41 5.12 22.37
N MET A 297 8.10 5.12 22.61
CA MET A 297 7.09 5.41 21.58
C MET A 297 7.34 6.77 20.91
N ASN A 298 7.72 7.80 21.67
CA ASN A 298 8.05 9.11 21.10
C ASN A 298 9.30 9.06 20.21
N THR A 299 10.32 8.28 20.60
CA THR A 299 11.51 8.04 19.77
C THR A 299 11.15 7.31 18.48
N LEU A 300 10.32 6.26 18.55
CA LEU A 300 9.83 5.54 17.36
C LEU A 300 9.01 6.43 16.43
N LYS A 301 8.12 7.27 16.97
CA LYS A 301 7.37 8.27 16.19
C LYS A 301 8.31 9.23 15.45
N ARG A 302 9.45 9.62 16.04
CA ARG A 302 10.47 10.45 15.38
C ARG A 302 11.22 9.66 14.30
N LEU A 303 11.56 8.39 14.56
CA LEU A 303 12.24 7.51 13.60
C LEU A 303 11.39 7.28 12.35
N GLN A 304 10.09 7.05 12.54
CA GLN A 304 9.13 6.78 11.47
C GLN A 304 9.02 7.94 10.46
N LYS A 305 9.23 9.19 10.88
CA LYS A 305 9.24 10.35 9.98
C LYS A 305 10.34 10.24 8.91
N VAL A 306 11.42 9.51 9.19
CA VAL A 306 12.55 9.33 8.27
C VAL A 306 12.50 7.96 7.60
N TYR A 307 12.22 6.91 8.37
CA TYR A 307 12.09 5.52 7.94
C TYR A 307 10.61 5.11 8.00
N SER A 308 9.85 5.39 6.94
CA SER A 308 8.41 5.10 6.89
C SER A 308 8.07 3.61 6.70
N GLU A 309 9.08 2.78 6.54
CA GLU A 309 9.03 1.34 6.24
C GLU A 309 9.31 0.48 7.48
N ILE A 310 9.11 1.02 8.69
CA ILE A 310 9.28 0.24 9.92
C ILE A 310 8.03 -0.60 10.14
N GLN A 311 8.21 -1.92 10.16
CA GLN A 311 7.15 -2.89 10.39
C GLN A 311 6.90 -3.15 11.88
N GLU A 312 7.97 -3.34 12.66
CA GLU A 312 7.87 -3.61 14.10
C GLU A 312 9.13 -3.13 14.85
N ALA A 313 8.98 -2.90 16.15
CA ALA A 313 10.07 -2.61 17.06
C ALA A 313 10.02 -3.54 18.27
N ARG A 314 11.13 -4.18 18.61
CA ARG A 314 11.26 -5.06 19.77
C ARG A 314 12.32 -4.51 20.72
N VAL A 315 11.98 -4.43 22.00
CA VAL A 315 12.88 -4.07 23.09
C VAL A 315 13.01 -5.27 24.01
N SER A 316 14.19 -5.87 24.06
CA SER A 316 14.52 -6.95 24.98
C SER A 316 15.32 -6.39 26.13
N ILE A 317 14.84 -6.57 27.35
CA ILE A 317 15.52 -6.16 28.58
C ILE A 317 15.88 -7.43 29.36
N LYS A 318 17.17 -7.58 29.70
CA LYS A 318 17.68 -8.67 30.54
C LYS A 318 18.32 -8.06 31.77
N GLN A 319 17.85 -8.45 32.95
CA GLN A 319 18.49 -8.07 34.21
C GLN A 319 19.49 -9.14 34.61
N GLN A 320 20.78 -8.79 34.64
CA GLN A 320 21.82 -9.66 35.16
C GLN A 320 21.94 -9.43 36.67
N ARG A 321 21.77 -10.50 37.46
CA ARG A 321 21.99 -10.43 38.92
C ARG A 321 23.49 -10.48 39.19
N THR A 322 24.04 -9.38 39.69
CA THR A 322 25.39 -9.31 40.25
C THR A 322 25.29 -9.54 41.76
N GLY A 323 26.15 -10.39 42.32
CA GLY A 323 26.05 -10.99 43.67
C GLY A 323 25.41 -10.12 44.76
N GLY A 324 24.47 -10.72 45.52
CA GLY A 324 23.94 -10.26 46.81
C GLY A 324 23.16 -8.93 46.86
N LYS A 325 23.33 -8.01 45.90
CA LYS A 325 22.65 -6.71 45.88
C LYS A 325 21.44 -6.71 44.94
N LYS A 326 20.42 -5.92 45.29
CA LYS A 326 19.18 -5.75 44.50
C LYS A 326 19.39 -5.01 43.16
N GLU A 327 20.56 -4.43 42.92
CA GLU A 327 20.86 -3.65 41.72
C GLU A 327 21.55 -4.53 40.66
N GLY A 328 20.75 -5.15 39.81
CA GLY A 328 21.23 -5.90 38.66
C GLY A 328 21.57 -4.98 37.48
N LYS A 329 22.59 -5.37 36.70
CA LYS A 329 22.96 -4.69 35.46
C LYS A 329 21.90 -4.99 34.38
N TYR A 330 21.38 -3.97 33.71
CA TYR A 330 20.45 -4.12 32.60
C TYR A 330 21.20 -4.23 31.28
N GLU A 331 20.93 -5.29 30.53
CA GLU A 331 21.30 -5.42 29.13
C GLU A 331 20.04 -5.20 28.28
N VAL A 332 20.07 -4.17 27.43
CA VAL A 332 18.93 -3.78 26.61
C VAL A 332 19.30 -3.88 25.13
N SER A 333 18.45 -4.55 24.37
CA SER A 333 18.57 -4.67 22.91
C SER A 333 17.31 -4.12 22.24
N ILE A 334 17.48 -3.22 21.28
CA ILE A 334 16.42 -2.73 20.41
C ILE A 334 16.62 -3.31 19.01
N MET A 335 15.58 -3.94 18.49
CA MET A 335 15.51 -4.43 17.12
C MET A 335 14.43 -3.67 16.36
N ILE A 336 14.80 -3.06 15.23
CA ILE A 336 13.88 -2.42 14.29
C ILE A 336 13.81 -3.26 13.03
N ILE A 337 12.60 -3.70 12.66
CA ILE A 337 12.37 -4.59 11.51
C ILE A 337 11.73 -3.79 10.39
N THR A 338 12.20 -4.03 9.17
CA THR A 338 11.77 -3.34 7.94
C THR A 338 11.53 -4.38 6.82
N PRO A 339 10.66 -4.11 5.82
CA PRO A 339 10.25 -5.10 4.82
C PRO A 339 11.37 -5.50 3.85
N HIS A 340 12.39 -4.66 3.68
CA HIS A 340 13.34 -4.76 2.58
C HIS A 340 14.81 -4.63 3.01
N HIS A 341 15.09 -4.54 4.31
CA HIS A 341 16.46 -4.47 4.84
C HIS A 341 16.61 -5.36 6.07
N ALA A 342 17.85 -5.76 6.35
CA ALA A 342 18.19 -6.51 7.56
C ALA A 342 17.73 -5.75 8.83
N PRO A 343 17.29 -6.45 9.89
CA PRO A 343 16.91 -5.81 11.14
C PRO A 343 18.03 -4.94 11.69
N MET A 344 17.70 -3.72 12.11
CA MET A 344 18.65 -2.83 12.75
C MET A 344 18.67 -3.15 14.24
N ILE A 345 19.85 -3.50 14.76
CA ILE A 345 20.01 -3.95 16.15
C ILE A 345 20.90 -2.95 16.89
N TYR A 346 20.45 -2.50 18.06
CA TYR A 346 21.16 -1.58 18.95
C TYR A 346 21.21 -2.16 20.35
N ASN A 347 22.41 -2.27 20.92
CA ASN A 347 22.61 -2.83 22.26
C ASN A 347 23.27 -1.79 23.18
N SER A 348 22.86 -1.79 24.44
CA SER A 348 23.56 -1.08 25.51
C SER A 348 23.37 -1.79 26.85
N VAL A 349 24.26 -1.52 27.79
CA VAL A 349 24.31 -2.16 29.10
C VAL A 349 24.61 -1.11 30.17
N GLY A 350 23.88 -1.12 31.28
CA GLY A 350 24.08 -0.16 32.37
C GLY A 350 23.32 -0.52 33.64
N PHE A 351 23.53 0.23 34.71
CA PHE A 351 22.90 -0.02 36.02
C PHE A 351 21.52 0.63 36.15
N ASP A 352 21.28 1.74 35.44
CA ASP A 352 19.97 2.40 35.35
C ASP A 352 19.32 2.12 33.99
N LEU A 353 18.13 1.49 34.02
CA LEU A 353 17.38 1.14 32.82
C LEU A 353 16.97 2.37 31.98
N SER A 354 16.62 3.48 32.63
CA SER A 354 16.22 4.72 31.97
C SER A 354 17.38 5.39 31.25
N GLU A 355 18.57 5.36 31.83
CA GLU A 355 19.80 5.87 31.19
C GLU A 355 20.18 5.03 29.97
N VAL A 356 20.17 3.70 30.11
CA VAL A 356 20.48 2.76 29.01
C VAL A 356 19.52 2.96 27.83
N LEU A 357 18.23 3.15 28.10
CA LEU A 357 17.22 3.41 27.07
C LEU A 357 17.35 4.79 26.42
N GLU A 358 17.78 5.81 27.17
CA GLU A 358 18.05 7.14 26.62
C GLU A 358 19.25 7.11 25.68
N GLU A 359 20.35 6.48 26.09
CA GLU A 359 21.55 6.32 25.27
C GLU A 359 21.22 5.59 23.96
N LEU A 360 20.47 4.50 24.05
CA LEU A 360 19.99 3.74 22.91
C LEU A 360 19.08 4.57 21.99
N SER A 361 18.17 5.36 22.56
CA SER A 361 17.31 6.28 21.81
C SER A 361 18.16 7.30 21.04
N GLN A 362 19.22 7.83 21.65
CA GLN A 362 20.13 8.76 20.98
C GLN A 362 20.96 8.09 19.88
N LYS A 363 21.45 6.86 20.08
CA LYS A 363 22.14 6.08 19.02
C LYS A 363 21.24 5.89 17.80
N LEU A 364 19.97 5.55 18.05
CA LEU A 364 18.96 5.36 17.03
C LEU A 364 18.63 6.68 16.30
N LEU A 365 18.50 7.80 17.04
CA LEU A 365 18.30 9.14 16.45
C LEU A 365 19.53 9.66 15.67
N LYS A 366 20.76 9.42 16.12
CA LYS A 366 21.99 9.78 15.39
C LYS A 366 22.08 9.09 14.03
N THR A 367 21.47 7.92 13.87
CA THR A 367 21.37 7.24 12.58
C THR A 367 20.47 8.02 11.58
N LEU A 368 19.56 8.88 12.06
CA LEU A 368 18.70 9.73 11.22
C LEU A 368 19.47 10.84 10.49
N SER A 369 20.45 11.46 11.15
CA SER A 369 21.16 12.62 10.59
C SER A 369 22.03 12.25 9.39
N LYS A 370 22.53 11.01 9.36
CA LYS A 370 23.35 10.50 8.25
C LYS A 370 22.54 10.29 6.96
N ARG A 371 21.28 9.85 7.05
CA ARG A 371 20.41 9.58 5.88
C ARG A 371 19.62 10.81 5.41
N ALA A 372 19.36 11.78 6.30
CA ALA A 372 18.64 13.01 5.99
C ALA A 372 19.39 13.94 5.00
N LYS A 373 20.73 13.92 4.98
CA LYS A 373 21.56 14.75 4.08
C LYS A 373 21.39 14.44 2.57
N GLN A 374 20.77 13.32 2.20
CA GLN A 374 20.57 12.92 0.79
C GLN A 374 19.20 13.31 0.22
N ARG A 375 18.33 14.00 0.96
CA ARG A 375 16.93 14.25 0.57
C ARG A 375 16.68 15.72 0.21
N SER A 376 17.18 16.21 -0.92
CA SER A 376 16.72 17.50 -1.46
C SER A 376 15.32 17.34 -2.10
N LYS A 377 14.42 18.25 -1.67
CA LYS A 377 13.05 18.55 -2.13
C LYS A 377 12.04 17.39 -2.14
N THR A 378 10.97 17.54 -1.35
CA THR A 378 9.89 16.56 -1.33
C THR A 378 8.51 17.09 -1.63
N SER A 379 7.87 16.44 -2.59
CA SER A 379 6.43 16.35 -2.79
C SER A 379 5.71 15.90 -1.50
N ILE A 380 4.43 16.26 -1.37
CA ILE A 380 3.46 15.96 -0.29
C ILE A 380 3.44 14.46 0.10
N ARG A 381 4.02 13.59 -0.74
CA ARG A 381 4.29 12.17 -0.52
C ARG A 381 5.23 11.80 0.63
N LYS A 382 5.98 12.71 1.27
CA LYS A 382 6.83 12.34 2.43
C LYS A 382 6.07 12.23 3.75
N ILE A 383 4.78 11.94 3.69
CA ILE A 383 3.99 11.55 4.83
C ILE A 383 3.82 10.04 4.73
N GLY A 384 4.61 9.31 5.52
CA GLY A 384 4.58 7.85 5.60
C GLY A 384 3.15 7.36 5.73
N LEU A 385 2.76 6.48 4.81
CA LEU A 385 1.47 5.81 4.89
C LEU A 385 1.59 4.66 5.89
N PRO A 386 0.49 4.31 6.57
CA PRO A 386 0.56 3.59 7.85
C PRO A 386 0.61 2.06 7.69
N GLU A 387 1.77 1.40 7.87
CA GLU A 387 1.86 -0.09 7.86
C GLU A 387 1.14 -0.68 9.09
N PHE A 388 0.19 -1.61 8.88
CA PHE A 388 -0.54 -2.32 9.95
C PHE A 388 -0.10 -3.78 10.07
#